data_AF-A0A1L7R7Y0-F1
#
_entry.id   AF-A0A1L7R7Y0-F1
#
_cell.length_a   1.000
_cell.length_b   1.000
_cell.length_c   1.000
_cell.angle_alpha   90.00
_cell.angle_beta   90.00
_cell.angle_gamma   90.00
#
_symmetry.space_group_name_H-M   'P 1'
#
loop_
_entity.id
_entity.type
_entity.pdbx_description
1 polymer ?
#
loop_
_entity_poly.entity_id
_entity_poly.type
_entity_poly.pdbx_seq_one_letter_code
_entity_poly.pdbx_strand_id
1 'polypeptide(L)'
;MADGVLVHPRVAERHPDVEEPVKTYTTKSGRTLTEGDIEALARAAERGDFPGEPGAFVVGPPGRPRLSEEELVTVAFKVPRSRREALDRRAQSRGETRSQLLREILERELAS
;
A
#
# COMPACT_ATOMS: atom_id res chain seq x y z
N MET A 1 -16.76 -50.38 -17.39
CA MET A 1 -16.04 -49.75 -18.50
C MET A 1 -17.08 -48.91 -19.23
N ALA A 2 -17.03 -47.59 -19.11
CA ALA A 2 -18.07 -46.68 -19.62
C ALA A 2 -17.41 -45.50 -20.35
N ASP A 3 -17.78 -45.42 -21.63
CA ASP A 3 -17.85 -44.30 -22.57
C ASP A 3 -17.19 -42.95 -22.27
N GLY A 4 -16.14 -42.67 -23.04
CA GLY A 4 -16.13 -41.66 -24.11
C GLY A 4 -16.79 -40.30 -23.86
N VAL A 5 -16.02 -39.33 -23.37
CA VAL A 5 -16.33 -37.90 -23.58
C VAL A 5 -15.85 -37.52 -24.99
N LEU A 6 -16.81 -37.27 -25.90
CA LEU A 6 -16.57 -36.71 -27.22
C LEU A 6 -16.06 -35.28 -27.07
N VAL A 7 -14.74 -35.09 -27.18
CA VAL A 7 -14.17 -33.76 -27.37
C VAL A 7 -14.55 -33.31 -28.79
N HIS A 8 -15.29 -32.21 -28.89
CA HIS A 8 -15.71 -31.62 -30.16
C HIS A 8 -14.48 -31.46 -31.08
N PRO A 9 -14.53 -31.86 -32.37
CA PRO A 9 -13.34 -31.95 -33.23
C PRO A 9 -12.74 -30.59 -33.66
N ARG A 10 -13.01 -29.49 -32.93
CA ARG A 10 -12.44 -28.16 -33.18
C ARG A 10 -11.29 -27.78 -32.24
N VAL A 11 -10.81 -28.67 -31.39
CA VAL A 11 -9.66 -28.40 -30.49
C VAL A 11 -8.32 -28.83 -31.10
N ALA A 12 -8.33 -29.48 -32.28
CA ALA A 12 -7.13 -30.07 -32.90
C ALA A 12 -6.47 -29.21 -34.00
N GLU A 13 -7.02 -28.06 -34.38
CA GLU A 13 -6.37 -27.16 -35.33
C GLU A 13 -5.57 -26.09 -34.57
N ARG A 14 -4.42 -26.54 -34.03
CA ARG A 14 -3.31 -25.64 -33.68
C ARG A 14 -2.89 -24.93 -34.97
N HIS A 15 -3.18 -23.64 -35.07
CA HIS A 15 -2.46 -22.77 -35.98
C HIS A 15 -0.97 -22.77 -35.57
N PRO A 16 -0.04 -23.23 -36.41
CA PRO A 16 1.36 -23.38 -36.02
C PRO A 16 2.14 -22.06 -35.89
N ASP A 17 1.54 -20.90 -36.18
CA ASP A 17 2.25 -19.61 -36.24
C ASP A 17 1.47 -18.43 -35.63
N VAL A 18 0.77 -18.60 -34.51
CA VAL A 18 0.31 -17.44 -33.73
C VAL A 18 1.39 -17.08 -32.74
N GLU A 19 2.31 -16.19 -33.14
CA GLU A 19 3.04 -15.37 -32.17
C GLU A 19 1.99 -14.67 -31.31
N GLU A 20 1.80 -15.12 -30.06
CA GLU A 20 0.94 -14.40 -29.14
C GLU A 20 1.46 -12.96 -29.03
N PRO A 21 0.62 -11.94 -29.28
CA PRO A 21 1.10 -10.57 -29.28
C PRO A 21 1.68 -10.25 -27.91
N VAL A 22 2.92 -9.75 -27.89
CA VAL A 22 3.62 -9.37 -26.66
C VAL A 22 2.72 -8.46 -25.84
N LYS A 23 2.22 -8.98 -24.73
CA LYS A 23 1.29 -8.26 -23.88
C LYS A 23 2.04 -7.13 -23.18
N THR A 24 1.52 -5.91 -23.35
CA THR A 24 2.11 -4.70 -22.77
C THR A 24 1.12 -3.98 -21.87
N TYR A 25 1.64 -3.32 -20.83
CA TYR A 25 0.89 -2.65 -19.78
C TYR A 25 1.41 -1.23 -19.59
N THR A 26 0.54 -0.24 -19.69
CA THR A 26 0.92 1.16 -19.46
C THR A 26 0.63 1.55 -18.01
N THR A 27 1.68 1.92 -17.30
CA THR A 27 1.59 2.44 -15.92
C THR A 27 1.03 3.86 -15.89
N LYS A 28 0.57 4.32 -14.72
CA LYS A 28 0.08 5.70 -14.52
C LYS A 28 1.12 6.78 -14.84
N SER A 29 2.41 6.46 -14.72
CA SER A 29 3.51 7.36 -15.09
C SER A 29 3.84 7.35 -16.59
N GLY A 30 3.11 6.58 -17.40
CA GLY A 30 3.31 6.45 -18.84
C GLY A 30 4.37 5.43 -19.25
N ARG A 31 4.96 4.68 -18.31
CA ARG A 31 5.90 3.59 -18.65
C ARG A 31 5.14 2.38 -19.19
N THR A 32 5.63 1.79 -20.26
CA THR A 32 5.14 0.53 -20.82
C THR A 32 5.95 -0.63 -20.27
N LEU A 33 5.27 -1.62 -19.70
CA LEU A 33 5.85 -2.86 -19.18
C LEU A 33 5.43 -4.02 -20.07
N THR A 34 6.33 -4.95 -20.32
CA THR A 34 6.04 -6.24 -20.95
C THR A 34 5.66 -7.28 -19.90
N GLU A 35 5.12 -8.42 -20.33
CA GLU A 35 4.90 -9.58 -19.43
C GLU A 35 6.19 -10.02 -18.72
N GLY A 36 7.34 -9.99 -19.41
CA GLY A 36 8.64 -10.32 -18.82
C GLY A 36 9.07 -9.33 -17.74
N ASP A 37 8.75 -8.05 -17.90
CA ASP A 37 9.02 -7.03 -16.87
C ASP A 37 8.17 -7.27 -15.62
N ILE A 38 6.90 -7.68 -15.78
CA ILE A 38 6.01 -8.02 -14.66
C ILE A 38 6.55 -9.22 -13.89
N GLU A 39 6.97 -10.28 -14.59
CA GLU A 39 7.55 -11.49 -13.98
C GLU A 39 8.86 -11.16 -13.24
N ALA A 40 9.72 -10.31 -13.80
CA ALA A 40 10.95 -9.89 -13.16
C ALA A 40 10.68 -9.08 -11.87
N LEU A 41 9.70 -8.18 -11.90
CA LEU A 41 9.26 -7.41 -10.74
C LEU A 41 8.66 -8.31 -9.65
N ALA A 42 7.87 -9.31 -10.03
CA ALA A 42 7.30 -10.28 -9.09
C ALA A 42 8.40 -11.05 -8.34
N ARG A 43 9.38 -11.60 -9.07
CA ARG A 43 10.53 -12.30 -8.47
C ARG A 43 11.35 -11.41 -7.55
N ALA A 44 11.52 -10.14 -7.89
CA ALA A 44 12.20 -9.18 -7.02
C ALA A 44 11.42 -8.96 -5.72
N ALA A 45 10.11 -8.75 -5.83
CA ALA A 45 9.22 -8.57 -4.67
C ALA A 45 9.21 -9.79 -3.74
N GLU A 46 9.22 -11.02 -4.27
CA GLU A 46 9.31 -12.26 -3.49
C GLU A 46 10.59 -12.35 -2.65
N ARG A 47 11.67 -11.70 -3.11
CA ARG A 47 12.94 -11.57 -2.36
C ARG A 47 13.00 -10.33 -1.46
N GLY A 48 11.97 -9.48 -1.49
CA GLY A 48 11.94 -8.20 -0.77
C GLY A 48 12.64 -7.05 -1.50
N ASP A 49 13.07 -7.25 -2.74
CA ASP A 49 13.69 -6.23 -3.57
C ASP A 49 12.61 -5.47 -4.35
N PHE A 50 12.43 -4.17 -4.08
CA PHE A 50 11.45 -3.32 -4.77
C PHE A 50 12.19 -2.25 -5.61
N PRO A 51 12.61 -2.55 -6.84
CA PRO A 51 13.37 -1.61 -7.66
C PRO A 51 12.47 -0.47 -8.19
N GLY A 52 12.99 0.77 -8.15
CA GLY A 52 12.32 1.95 -8.69
C GLY A 52 12.50 3.20 -7.82
N GLU A 53 12.11 4.36 -8.36
CA GLU A 53 11.97 5.56 -7.53
C GLU A 53 10.71 5.42 -6.66
N PRO A 54 10.81 5.61 -5.33
CA PRO A 54 9.65 5.62 -4.45
C PRO A 54 8.64 6.66 -4.94
N GLY A 55 7.46 6.20 -5.39
CA GLY A 55 6.29 7.06 -5.44
C GLY A 55 5.87 7.44 -4.01
N ALA A 56 4.92 8.37 -3.85
CA ALA A 56 4.42 8.82 -2.55
C ALA A 56 3.63 7.77 -1.73
N PHE A 57 4.06 6.51 -1.77
CA PHE A 57 3.82 5.51 -0.75
C PHE A 57 5.16 5.20 -0.08
N VAL A 58 5.32 5.77 1.12
CA VAL A 58 6.27 5.27 2.10
C VAL A 58 5.79 3.86 2.46
N VAL A 59 6.31 2.86 1.75
CA VAL A 59 6.35 1.50 2.30
C VAL A 59 7.40 1.61 3.41
N GLY A 60 6.94 2.02 4.59
CA GLY A 60 7.71 1.75 5.80
C GLY A 60 7.98 0.25 5.87
N PRO A 61 9.00 -0.20 6.62
CA PRO A 61 9.20 -1.62 6.89
C PRO A 61 7.86 -2.29 7.24
N PRO A 62 7.67 -3.59 6.91
CA PRO A 62 6.38 -4.26 7.06
C PRO A 62 5.80 -4.03 8.47
N GLY A 63 4.61 -3.41 8.50
CA GLY A 63 3.91 -3.02 9.72
C GLY A 63 4.18 -1.57 10.12
N ARG A 64 3.12 -0.76 10.23
CA ARG A 64 3.17 0.54 10.92
C ARG A 64 3.87 0.33 12.27
N PRO A 65 5.06 0.93 12.52
CA PRO A 65 5.76 0.76 13.79
C PRO A 65 4.81 1.00 14.95
N ARG A 66 4.89 0.14 15.98
CA ARG A 66 4.09 0.31 17.18
C ARG A 66 4.43 1.66 17.80
N LEU A 67 3.40 2.39 18.22
CA LEU A 67 3.57 3.71 18.84
C LEU A 67 4.09 3.59 20.29
N SER A 68 3.81 2.47 20.96
CA SER A 68 4.30 2.12 22.29
C SER A 68 4.43 0.59 22.41
N GLU A 69 5.26 0.12 23.34
CA GLU A 69 5.33 -1.29 23.76
C GLU A 69 4.18 -1.66 24.73
N GLU A 70 3.58 -0.67 25.38
CA GLU A 70 2.42 -0.83 26.27
C GLU A 70 1.09 -0.82 25.51
N GLU A 71 0.04 -1.33 26.15
CA GLU A 71 -1.33 -1.26 25.63
C GLU A 71 -1.79 0.19 25.45
N LEU A 72 -2.28 0.51 24.26
CA LEU A 72 -2.81 1.84 23.94
C LEU A 72 -4.33 1.87 24.12
N VAL A 73 -4.79 2.70 25.06
CA VAL A 73 -6.21 2.99 25.26
C VAL A 73 -6.61 4.32 24.63
N THR A 74 -7.88 4.45 24.22
CA THR A 74 -8.42 5.70 23.67
C THR A 74 -9.09 6.53 24.75
N VAL A 75 -8.66 7.78 24.90
CA VAL A 75 -9.35 8.78 25.72
C VAL A 75 -10.15 9.70 24.80
N ALA A 76 -11.48 9.68 24.91
CA ALA A 76 -12.39 10.48 24.08
C ALA A 76 -13.23 11.43 24.94
N PHE A 77 -13.25 12.71 24.56
CA PHE A 77 -14.13 13.72 25.15
C PHE A 77 -14.55 14.74 24.09
N LYS A 78 -15.71 15.38 24.33
CA LYS A 78 -16.23 16.41 23.43
C LYS A 78 -15.60 17.76 23.74
N VAL A 79 -15.25 18.50 22.69
CA VAL A 79 -14.79 19.89 22.79
C VAL A 79 -15.58 20.77 21.82
N PRO A 80 -15.74 22.07 22.10
CA PRO A 80 -16.25 23.00 21.11
C PRO A 80 -15.39 22.97 19.84
N ARG A 81 -16.03 23.10 18.68
CA ARG A 81 -15.35 23.08 17.37
C ARG A 81 -14.19 24.08 17.30
N SER A 82 -14.40 25.29 17.83
CA SER A 82 -13.38 26.35 17.88
C SER A 82 -12.11 25.94 18.63
N ARG A 83 -12.22 25.09 19.67
CA ARG A 83 -11.08 24.58 20.43
C ARG A 83 -10.30 23.54 19.64
N ARG A 84 -10.98 22.62 18.95
CA ARG A 84 -10.34 21.67 18.02
C ARG A 84 -9.57 22.41 16.92
N GLU A 85 -10.19 23.42 16.31
CA GLU A 85 -9.55 24.21 15.26
C GLU A 85 -8.34 25.02 15.77
N ALA A 86 -8.40 25.52 17.01
CA ALA A 86 -7.26 26.15 17.65
C ALA A 86 -6.09 25.18 17.88
N LEU A 87 -6.38 23.94 18.33
CA LEU A 87 -5.37 22.88 18.45
C LEU A 87 -4.74 22.53 17.09
N ASP A 88 -5.54 22.44 16.04
CA ASP A 88 -5.07 22.15 14.68
C ASP A 88 -4.11 23.22 14.17
N ARG A 89 -4.47 24.50 14.30
CA ARG A 89 -3.58 25.61 13.92
C ARG A 89 -2.30 25.61 14.74
N ARG A 90 -2.38 25.31 16.05
CA ARG A 90 -1.20 25.25 16.92
C ARG A 90 -0.26 24.12 16.50
N ALA A 91 -0.78 22.91 16.27
CA ALA A 91 0.02 21.78 15.80
C ALA A 91 0.65 22.08 14.43
N GLN A 92 -0.12 22.63 13.49
CA GLN A 92 0.38 22.98 12.16
C GLN A 92 1.47 24.05 12.21
N SER A 93 1.37 25.04 13.10
CA SER A 93 2.43 26.05 13.31
C SER A 93 3.77 25.46 13.78
N ARG A 94 3.75 24.23 14.29
CA ARG A 94 4.93 23.48 14.77
C ARG A 94 5.37 22.37 13.80
N GLY A 95 4.69 22.20 12.66
CA GLY A 95 4.92 21.06 11.77
C GLY A 95 4.48 19.71 12.35
N GLU A 96 3.60 19.72 13.34
CA GLU A 96 3.12 18.53 14.05
C GLU A 96 1.66 18.20 13.69
N THR A 97 1.26 16.95 13.89
CA THR A 97 -0.14 16.53 13.89
C THR A 97 -0.82 16.88 15.22
N ARG A 98 -2.15 17.02 15.22
CA ARG A 98 -2.95 17.18 16.45
C ARG A 98 -2.60 16.13 17.51
N SER A 99 -2.42 14.88 17.10
CA SER A 99 -2.13 13.77 18.01
C SER A 99 -0.76 13.89 18.67
N GLN A 100 0.25 14.44 17.97
CA GLN A 100 1.57 14.67 18.55
C GLN A 100 1.51 15.76 19.61
N LEU A 101 0.86 16.90 19.30
CA LEU A 101 0.63 17.98 20.25
C LEU A 101 -0.12 17.50 21.51
N LEU A 102 -1.18 16.69 21.34
CA LEU A 102 -1.94 16.16 22.47
C LEU A 102 -1.13 15.20 23.34
N ARG A 103 -0.27 14.35 22.75
CA ARG A 103 0.64 13.50 23.51
C ARG A 103 1.65 14.32 24.29
N GLU A 104 2.28 15.32 23.68
CA GLU A 104 3.20 16.21 24.39
C GLU A 104 2.52 16.95 25.55
N ILE A 105 1.29 17.44 25.35
CA ILE A 105 0.50 18.04 26.44
C ILE A 105 0.30 17.04 27.56
N LEU A 106 -0.13 15.81 27.24
CA LEU A 106 -0.32 14.75 28.23
C LEU A 106 0.97 14.49 29.03
N GLU A 107 2.09 14.24 28.36
CA GLU A 107 3.37 13.99 29.02
C GLU A 107 3.81 15.14 29.92
N ARG A 108 3.61 16.40 29.46
CA ARG A 108 3.94 17.58 30.27
C ARG A 108 3.10 17.67 31.54
N GLU A 109 1.80 17.37 31.48
CA GLU A 109 0.93 17.38 32.66
C GLU A 109 1.19 16.19 33.60
N LEU A 110 1.71 15.07 33.11
CA LEU A 110 2.08 13.91 33.94
C LEU A 110 3.47 14.04 34.57
N ALA A 111 4.33 14.92 34.05
CA ALA A 111 5.66 15.19 34.56
C ALA A 111 5.69 16.20 35.72
N SER A 112 4.54 16.78 36.09
CA SER A 112 4.38 17.73 37.22
C SER A 112 3.89 17.04 38.49
#